data_AF-A0A450SVC9-F1
#
_entry.id   AF-A0A450SVC9-F1
#
_cell.length_a   1.000
_cell.length_b   1.000
_cell.length_c   1.000
_cell.angle_alpha   90.00
_cell.angle_beta   90.00
_cell.angle_gamma   90.00
#
_symmetry.space_group_name_H-M   'P 1'
#
loop_
_entity.id
_entity.type
_entity.pdbx_description
1 polymer ?
#
loop_
_entity_poly.entity_id
_entity_poly.type
_entity_poly.pdbx_seq_one_letter_code
_entity_poly.pdbx_strand_id
1 'polypeptide(L)'
;MNAAQDHPTIFPGSFSTPEFKNDVDLFTALTDIGTVIASLASEVDDTRIAVGGEAMQEASQVYTYVKAAAKTTPGLKPVAEQLGERFRQAKKKKKPDAPEE
;
A
#
# COMPACT_ATOMS: atom_id res chain seq x y z
N MET A 1 21.73 -26.49 -15.01
CA MET A 1 22.79 -27.14 -14.20
C MET A 1 23.29 -28.45 -14.82
N ASN A 2 22.45 -29.25 -15.48
CA ASN A 2 22.85 -30.55 -16.04
C ASN A 2 24.08 -30.48 -16.96
N ALA A 3 24.13 -29.58 -17.95
CA ALA A 3 25.29 -29.45 -18.83
C ALA A 3 26.63 -29.14 -18.11
N ALA A 4 26.59 -28.44 -16.97
CA ALA A 4 27.74 -28.13 -16.15
C ALA A 4 28.19 -29.31 -15.29
N GLN A 5 27.24 -30.13 -14.84
CA GLN A 5 27.47 -31.35 -14.08
C GLN A 5 27.98 -32.49 -14.99
N ASP A 6 27.47 -32.56 -16.21
CA ASP A 6 27.81 -33.58 -17.21
C ASP A 6 29.18 -33.33 -17.87
N HIS A 7 29.68 -32.09 -17.82
CA HIS A 7 30.95 -31.68 -18.42
C HIS A 7 31.80 -30.83 -17.46
N PRO A 8 32.34 -31.40 -16.37
CA PRO A 8 33.03 -30.64 -15.31
C PRO A 8 34.30 -29.90 -15.78
N THR A 9 34.90 -30.30 -16.90
CA THR A 9 36.11 -29.68 -17.46
C THR A 9 35.86 -28.39 -18.25
N ILE A 10 34.60 -27.98 -18.44
CA ILE A 10 34.28 -26.74 -19.19
C ILE A 10 34.61 -25.48 -18.37
N PHE A 11 34.74 -25.61 -17.05
CA PHE A 11 35.05 -24.49 -16.17
C PHE A 11 36.56 -24.41 -15.90
N PRO A 12 37.10 -23.19 -15.74
CA PRO A 12 38.45 -23.01 -15.22
C PRO A 12 38.60 -23.65 -13.84
N GLY A 13 39.79 -24.15 -13.49
CA GLY A 13 40.05 -24.78 -12.20
C GLY A 13 39.85 -23.86 -10.98
N SER A 14 39.78 -22.54 -11.18
CA SER A 14 39.46 -21.55 -10.15
C SER A 14 37.95 -21.35 -9.92
N PHE A 15 37.08 -21.95 -10.73
CA PHE A 15 35.64 -21.77 -10.63
C PHE A 15 35.01 -22.80 -9.68
N SER A 16 34.27 -22.32 -8.67
CA SER A 16 33.59 -23.17 -7.69
C SER A 16 32.14 -23.43 -8.13
N THR A 17 31.89 -24.61 -8.71
CA THR A 17 30.53 -25.04 -9.07
C THR A 17 29.61 -25.18 -7.84
N PRO A 18 30.08 -25.66 -6.67
CA PRO A 18 29.24 -25.67 -5.45
C PRO A 18 28.80 -24.29 -4.98
N GLU A 19 29.70 -23.29 -5.02
CA GLU A 19 29.34 -21.91 -4.65
C GLU A 19 28.32 -21.33 -5.62
N PHE A 20 28.54 -21.49 -6.92
CA PHE A 20 27.58 -21.05 -7.93
C PHE A 20 26.20 -21.70 -7.74
N LYS A 21 26.15 -23.00 -7.39
CA LYS A 21 24.89 -23.67 -7.06
C LYS A 21 24.20 -23.02 -5.87
N ASN A 22 24.94 -22.74 -4.78
CA ASN A 22 24.39 -22.08 -3.60
C ASN A 22 23.81 -20.70 -3.95
N ASP A 23 24.50 -19.93 -4.78
CA ASP A 23 24.03 -18.60 -5.21
C ASP A 23 22.74 -18.68 -6.02
N VAL A 24 22.64 -19.64 -6.95
CA VAL A 24 21.41 -19.87 -7.74
C VAL A 24 20.25 -20.34 -6.86
N ASP A 25 20.52 -21.25 -5.92
CA ASP A 25 19.50 -21.75 -4.99
C ASP A 25 19.01 -20.61 -4.07
N LEU A 26 19.92 -19.77 -3.57
CA LEU A 26 19.59 -18.59 -2.77
C LEU A 26 18.79 -17.55 -3.57
N PHE A 27 19.21 -17.25 -4.80
CA PHE A 27 18.49 -16.34 -5.68
C PHE A 27 17.05 -16.81 -5.94
N THR A 28 16.88 -18.11 -6.16
CA THR A 28 15.55 -18.71 -6.35
C THR A 28 14.69 -18.53 -5.10
N ALA A 29 15.21 -18.88 -3.92
CA ALA A 29 14.48 -18.72 -2.66
C ALA A 29 14.10 -17.26 -2.39
N LEU A 30 15.01 -16.31 -2.62
CA LEU A 30 14.74 -14.89 -2.45
C LEU A 30 13.71 -14.35 -3.46
N THR A 31 13.69 -14.87 -4.69
CA THR A 31 12.69 -14.53 -5.71
C THR A 31 11.30 -14.97 -5.29
N ASP A 32 11.17 -16.18 -4.76
CA ASP A 32 9.90 -16.72 -4.25
C ASP A 32 9.40 -15.89 -3.05
N ILE A 33 10.28 -15.61 -2.08
CA ILE A 33 9.97 -14.75 -0.93
C ILE A 33 9.53 -13.35 -1.40
N GLY A 34 10.24 -12.77 -2.36
CA GLY A 34 9.91 -11.46 -2.93
C GLY A 34 8.51 -11.42 -3.53
N THR A 35 8.11 -12.49 -4.21
CA THR A 35 6.77 -12.62 -4.80
C THR A 35 5.68 -12.66 -3.72
N VAL A 36 5.89 -13.44 -2.65
CA VAL A 36 4.96 -13.50 -1.51
C VAL A 36 4.84 -12.15 -0.80
N ILE A 37 5.96 -11.44 -0.60
CA ILE A 37 5.96 -10.11 0.00
C ILE A 37 5.18 -9.12 -0.87
N ALA A 38 5.35 -9.16 -2.19
CA ALA A 38 4.64 -8.27 -3.10
C ALA A 38 3.12 -8.49 -3.03
N SER A 39 2.67 -9.76 -3.01
CA SER A 39 1.26 -10.10 -2.83
C SER A 39 0.72 -9.58 -1.49
N LEU A 40 1.43 -9.84 -0.39
CA LEU A 40 1.02 -9.36 0.94
C LEU A 40 0.96 -7.83 1.01
N ALA A 41 1.93 -7.14 0.41
CA ALA A 41 1.94 -5.68 0.37
C ALA A 41 0.72 -5.12 -0.39
N SER A 42 0.33 -5.77 -1.48
CA SER A 42 -0.90 -5.41 -2.22
C SER A 42 -2.14 -5.59 -1.36
N GLU A 43 -2.29 -6.74 -0.69
CA GLU A 43 -3.45 -7.01 0.18
C GLU A 43 -3.54 -6.03 1.35
N VAL A 44 -2.40 -5.65 1.93
CA VAL A 44 -2.33 -4.64 2.99
C VAL A 44 -2.76 -3.26 2.48
N ASP A 45 -2.32 -2.85 1.28
CA ASP A 45 -2.72 -1.56 0.71
C ASP A 45 -4.21 -1.54 0.32
N ASP A 46 -4.71 -2.63 -0.28
CA ASP A 46 -6.15 -2.79 -0.58
C ASP A 46 -7.00 -2.68 0.69
N THR A 47 -6.59 -3.37 1.75
CA THR A 47 -7.26 -3.30 3.06
C THR A 47 -7.20 -1.89 3.62
N ARG A 48 -6.05 -1.22 3.55
CA ARG A 48 -5.87 0.17 4.01
C ARG A 48 -6.77 1.13 3.25
N ILE A 49 -6.93 0.97 1.93
CA ILE A 49 -7.83 1.78 1.11
C ILE A 49 -9.29 1.52 1.50
N ALA A 50 -9.68 0.25 1.66
CA ALA A 50 -11.04 -0.14 2.04
C ALA A 50 -11.45 0.48 3.38
N VAL A 51 -10.65 0.26 4.44
CA VAL A 51 -10.93 0.83 5.78
C VAL A 51 -10.83 2.35 5.81
N GLY A 52 -9.96 2.94 4.97
CA GLY A 52 -9.89 4.39 4.80
C GLY A 52 -11.16 5.00 4.21
N GLY A 53 -11.81 4.29 3.28
CA GLY A 53 -13.10 4.66 2.70
C GLY A 53 -14.23 4.64 3.74
N GLU A 54 -14.30 3.56 4.52
CA GLU A 54 -15.26 3.41 5.63
C GLU A 54 -15.07 4.52 6.67
N ALA A 55 -13.83 4.76 7.10
CA ALA A 55 -13.51 5.83 8.05
C ALA A 55 -13.92 7.22 7.54
N MET A 56 -13.80 7.50 6.23
CA MET A 56 -14.28 8.74 5.64
C MET A 56 -15.82 8.86 5.65
N GLN A 57 -16.53 7.76 5.42
CA GLN A 57 -17.99 7.73 5.51
C GLN A 57 -18.44 7.98 6.95
N GLU A 58 -17.84 7.29 7.91
CA GLU A 58 -18.12 7.49 9.33
C GLU A 58 -17.81 8.91 9.79
N ALA A 59 -16.68 9.49 9.34
CA ALA A 59 -16.36 10.89 9.64
C ALA A 59 -17.44 11.87 9.12
N SER A 60 -18.03 11.57 7.96
CA SER A 60 -19.14 12.37 7.40
C SER A 60 -20.41 12.24 8.25
N GLN A 61 -20.66 11.05 8.79
CA GLN A 61 -21.76 10.79 9.73
C GLN A 61 -21.56 11.56 11.04
N VAL A 62 -20.34 11.51 11.61
CA VAL A 62 -19.97 12.29 12.81
C VAL A 62 -20.19 13.78 12.58
N TYR A 63 -19.77 14.31 11.43
CA TYR A 63 -20.03 15.71 11.09
C TYR A 63 -21.53 16.04 11.06
N THR A 64 -22.34 15.15 10.50
CA THR A 64 -23.81 15.31 10.47
C THR A 64 -24.39 15.38 11.88
N TYR A 65 -23.95 14.51 12.79
CA TYR A 65 -24.37 14.53 14.19
C TYR A 65 -23.92 15.80 14.91
N VAL A 66 -22.67 16.22 14.74
CA VAL A 66 -22.14 17.45 15.36
C VAL A 66 -22.93 18.68 14.85
N LYS A 67 -23.22 18.72 13.55
CA LYS A 67 -24.02 19.81 12.96
C LYS A 67 -25.46 19.83 13.49
N ALA A 68 -26.07 18.66 13.72
CA ALA A 68 -27.40 18.57 14.32
C ALA A 68 -27.37 19.04 15.79
N ALA A 69 -26.42 18.55 16.57
CA ALA A 69 -26.25 18.91 17.99
C ALA A 69 -25.90 20.39 18.19
N ALA A 70 -25.17 21.01 17.26
CA ALA A 70 -24.84 22.44 17.30
C ALA A 70 -26.06 23.38 17.29
N LYS A 71 -27.26 22.88 16.94
CA LYS A 71 -28.51 23.65 17.01
C LYS A 71 -29.04 23.79 18.44
N THR A 72 -28.77 22.80 19.30
CA THR A 72 -29.37 22.69 20.63
C THR A 72 -28.34 22.79 21.75
N THR A 73 -27.08 22.48 21.48
CA THR A 73 -26.02 22.41 22.49
C THR A 73 -25.08 23.62 22.36
N PRO A 74 -24.98 24.47 23.40
CA PRO A 74 -24.02 25.57 23.44
C PRO A 74 -22.58 25.09 23.25
N GLY A 75 -21.75 25.88 22.57
CA GLY A 75 -20.33 25.57 22.34
C GLY A 75 -20.02 24.64 21.16
N LEU A 76 -21.00 23.95 20.56
CA LEU A 76 -20.77 23.06 19.41
C LEU A 76 -20.79 23.75 18.04
N LYS A 77 -21.35 24.96 17.93
CA LYS A 77 -21.33 25.75 16.68
C LYS A 77 -19.93 25.93 16.08
N PRO A 78 -18.90 26.40 16.81
CA PRO A 78 -17.56 26.57 16.25
C PRO A 78 -16.94 25.23 15.79
N VAL A 79 -17.24 24.13 16.50
CA VAL A 79 -16.76 22.79 16.15
C VAL A 79 -17.38 22.32 14.83
N ALA A 80 -18.69 22.53 14.64
CA ALA A 80 -19.38 22.21 13.40
C ALA A 80 -18.85 23.04 12.21
N GLU A 81 -18.57 24.32 12.42
CA GLU A 81 -18.00 25.19 11.37
C GLU A 81 -16.60 24.73 10.96
N GLN A 82 -15.73 24.45 11.95
CA GLN A 82 -14.37 23.97 11.70
C GLN A 82 -14.35 22.64 10.94
N LEU A 83 -15.20 21.68 11.32
CA LEU A 83 -15.35 20.42 10.59
C LEU A 83 -15.83 20.67 9.16
N GLY A 84 -16.83 21.56 8.98
CA GLY A 84 -17.34 21.93 7.66
C GLY A 84 -16.26 22.48 6.72
N GLU A 85 -15.36 23.33 7.22
CA GLU A 85 -14.23 23.83 6.43
C GLU A 85 -13.25 22.72 6.04
N ARG A 86 -12.93 21.81 6.96
CA ARG A 86 -12.06 20.66 6.67
C ARG A 86 -12.64 19.76 5.57
N PHE A 87 -13.93 19.44 5.63
CA PHE A 87 -14.60 18.65 4.58
C PHE A 87 -14.61 19.38 3.23
N ARG A 88 -14.80 20.70 3.23
CA ARG A 88 -14.77 21.51 2.00
C ARG A 88 -13.38 21.51 1.35
N GLN A 89 -12.33 21.62 2.16
CA GLN A 89 -10.94 21.54 1.69
C GLN A 89 -10.60 20.13 1.18
N ALA A 90 -11.05 19.07 1.86
CA ALA A 90 -10.87 17.70 1.41
C ALA A 90 -11.53 17.44 0.04
N LYS A 91 -12.74 17.97 -0.19
CA LYS A 91 -13.42 17.90 -1.50
C LYS A 91 -12.67 18.63 -2.60
N LYS A 92 -12.03 19.77 -2.32
CA LYS A 92 -11.21 20.51 -3.30
C LYS A 92 -9.98 19.72 -3.72
N LYS A 93 -9.33 19.00 -2.79
CA LYS A 93 -8.16 18.16 -3.08
C LYS A 93 -8.49 16.89 -3.88
N LYS A 94 -9.75 16.43 -3.86
CA LYS A 94 -10.21 15.22 -4.58
C LYS A 94 -10.64 15.50 -6.04
N LYS A 95 -10.51 16.72 -6.56
CA LYS A 95 -10.53 16.97 -8.01
C LYS A 95 -9.09 16.91 -8.52
N PRO A 96 -8.65 15.84 -9.19
CA PRO A 96 -7.51 15.93 -10.08
C PRO A 96 -7.92 16.73 -11.32
N ASP A 97 -6.99 17.55 -11.84
CA ASP A 97 -7.07 18.03 -13.22
C ASP A 97 -7.35 16.83 -14.13
N ALA A 98 -8.45 16.91 -14.89
CA ALA A 98 -8.66 16.00 -15.99
C ALA A 98 -7.50 16.18 -16.98
N PRO A 99 -6.88 15.11 -17.51
CA PRO A 99 -5.95 15.26 -18.62
C PRO A 99 -6.71 15.91 -19.78
N GLU A 100 -6.25 17.08 -20.25
CA GLU A 100 -6.60 17.56 -21.58
C GLU A 100 -6.09 16.54 -22.61
N GLU A 101 -6.96 16.22 -23.58
CA GLU A 101 -6.74 15.24 -24.66
C GLU A 101 -5.48 15.50 -25.49
#